data_AF-A0A2R5L622-F1
#
_entry.id   AF-A0A2R5L622-F1
#
_cell.length_a   1.000
_cell.length_b   1.000
_cell.length_c   1.000
_cell.angle_alpha   90.00
_cell.angle_beta   90.00
_cell.angle_gamma   90.00
#
_symmetry.space_group_name_H-M   'P 1'
#
loop_
_entity.id
_entity.type
_entity.pdbx_description
1 polymer ?
#
loop_
_entity_poly.entity_id
_entity_poly.type
_entity_poly.pdbx_seq_one_letter_code
_entity_poly.pdbx_strand_id
1 'polypeptide(L)'
;MDPWSRRQQPFKVPKLRWYHRHFRYIRLAVLTGATALFLSRPIYDIFLRDYFEGPRPRIEISLRQLVEKPKEGEEPKPWKEFVAEQLYLAEERAQQKQEERKQKEEKKRLAELS
;
A
#
# COMPACT_ATOMS: atom_id res chain seq x y z
N MET A 1 -41.15 59.68 -32.44
CA MET A 1 -41.12 58.80 -31.26
C MET A 1 -39.66 58.50 -30.96
N ASP A 2 -39.13 58.99 -29.83
CA ASP A 2 -37.68 59.03 -29.58
C ASP A 2 -37.15 57.63 -29.20
N PRO A 3 -36.23 57.02 -29.98
CA PRO A 3 -35.76 55.64 -29.77
C PRO A 3 -35.04 55.43 -28.43
N TRP A 4 -34.58 56.52 -27.80
CA TRP A 4 -33.88 56.52 -26.51
C TRP A 4 -34.81 56.35 -25.30
N SER A 5 -36.13 56.43 -25.49
CA SER A 5 -37.12 56.24 -24.42
C SER A 5 -37.43 54.78 -24.10
N ARG A 6 -36.97 53.82 -24.93
CA ARG A 6 -37.06 52.38 -24.61
C ARG A 6 -36.04 52.03 -23.54
N ARG A 7 -36.38 52.30 -22.28
CA ARG A 7 -35.65 51.76 -21.14
C ARG A 7 -35.81 50.24 -21.16
N GLN A 8 -34.72 49.53 -21.43
CA GLN A 8 -34.67 48.08 -21.27
C GLN A 8 -34.95 47.75 -19.79
N GLN A 9 -35.90 46.86 -19.53
CA GLN A 9 -36.11 46.34 -18.18
C GLN A 9 -34.84 45.60 -17.74
N PRO A 10 -34.29 45.87 -16.53
CA PRO A 10 -33.12 45.17 -16.06
C PRO A 10 -33.48 43.68 -15.85
N PHE A 11 -32.84 42.80 -16.61
CA PHE A 11 -32.96 41.36 -16.40
C PHE A 11 -32.12 40.97 -15.17
N LYS A 12 -32.69 40.16 -14.28
CA LYS A 12 -31.94 39.64 -13.12
C LYS A 12 -30.90 38.63 -13.60
N VAL A 13 -29.63 39.01 -13.57
CA VAL A 13 -28.54 38.06 -13.77
C VAL A 13 -28.47 37.14 -12.56
N PRO A 14 -28.56 35.80 -12.73
CA PRO A 14 -28.39 34.90 -11.61
C PRO A 14 -26.99 35.05 -11.04
N LYS A 15 -26.90 35.32 -9.73
CA LYS A 15 -25.63 35.37 -9.01
C LYS A 15 -25.04 33.97 -8.95
N LEU A 16 -24.21 33.63 -9.95
CA LEU A 16 -23.46 32.38 -9.97
C LEU A 16 -22.56 32.34 -8.74
N ARG A 17 -22.72 31.29 -7.93
CA ARG A 17 -21.84 31.04 -6.79
C ARG A 17 -20.41 30.79 -7.30
N TRP A 18 -19.40 31.19 -6.52
CA TRP A 18 -17.98 31.14 -6.93
C TRP A 18 -17.55 29.77 -7.47
N TYR A 19 -18.07 28.70 -6.87
CA TYR A 19 -17.78 27.33 -7.29
C TYR A 19 -18.41 26.90 -8.61
N HIS A 20 -19.48 27.57 -9.07
CA HIS A 20 -19.98 27.38 -10.44
C HIS A 20 -19.08 28.08 -11.46
N ARG A 21 -18.50 29.23 -11.10
CA ARG A 21 -17.58 29.97 -11.98
C ARG A 21 -16.25 29.25 -12.18
N HIS A 22 -15.74 28.58 -11.14
CA HIS A 22 -14.44 27.89 -11.14
C HIS A 22 -14.57 26.36 -11.00
N PHE A 23 -15.65 25.78 -11.54
CA PHE A 23 -15.98 24.36 -11.37
C PHE A 23 -14.82 23.41 -11.77
N ARG A 24 -14.07 23.75 -12.82
CA ARG A 24 -12.91 22.96 -13.28
C ARG A 24 -11.82 22.86 -12.22
N TYR A 25 -11.46 23.98 -11.58
CA TYR A 25 -10.42 24.03 -10.55
C TYR A 25 -10.84 23.29 -9.29
N ILE A 26 -12.11 23.43 -8.90
CA ILE A 26 -12.65 22.72 -7.72
C ILE A 26 -12.67 21.23 -7.99
N ARG A 27 -13.09 20.79 -9.17
CA ARG A 27 -13.07 19.37 -9.54
C ARG A 27 -11.65 18.80 -9.52
N LEU A 28 -10.67 19.55 -10.03
CA LEU A 28 -9.25 19.18 -9.96
C LEU A 28 -8.79 19.04 -8.50
N ALA A 29 -9.04 20.05 -7.67
CA ALA A 29 -8.64 20.03 -6.26
C ALA A 29 -9.28 18.87 -5.47
N VAL A 30 -10.56 18.58 -5.72
CA VAL A 30 -11.27 17.47 -5.09
C VAL A 30 -10.68 16.14 -5.54
N LEU A 31 -10.41 15.96 -6.84
CA LEU A 31 -9.83 14.71 -7.35
C LEU A 31 -8.42 14.49 -6.81
N THR A 32 -7.57 15.52 -6.82
CA THR A 32 -6.20 15.42 -6.30
C THR A 32 -6.19 15.20 -4.79
N GLY A 33 -7.06 15.90 -4.04
CA GLY A 33 -7.18 15.70 -2.60
C GLY A 33 -7.68 14.29 -2.25
N ALA A 34 -8.71 13.81 -2.94
CA ALA A 34 -9.25 12.47 -2.72
C ALA A 34 -8.23 11.38 -3.07
N THR A 35 -7.51 11.52 -4.18
CA THR A 35 -6.46 10.56 -4.57
C THR A 35 -5.27 10.60 -3.61
N ALA A 36 -4.84 11.78 -3.15
CA ALA A 36 -3.77 11.90 -2.15
C ALA A 36 -4.17 11.24 -0.82
N LEU A 37 -5.40 11.44 -0.35
CA LEU A 37 -5.90 10.78 0.85
C LEU A 37 -6.00 9.26 0.67
N PHE A 38 -6.52 8.79 -0.47
CA PHE A 38 -6.63 7.36 -0.75
C PHE A 38 -5.26 6.68 -0.84
N LEU A 39 -4.29 7.34 -1.47
CA LEU A 39 -2.93 6.84 -1.64
C LEU A 39 -2.04 7.10 -0.42
N SER A 40 -2.46 7.90 0.56
CA SER A 40 -1.66 8.22 1.76
C SER A 40 -1.19 6.96 2.48
N ARG A 41 -2.07 5.97 2.62
CA ARG A 41 -1.78 4.72 3.33
C ARG A 41 -0.84 3.77 2.58
N PRO A 42 -1.07 3.43 1.30
CA PRO A 42 -0.11 2.62 0.55
C PRO A 42 1.23 3.34 0.37
N ILE A 43 1.25 4.67 0.19
CA ILE A 43 2.51 5.43 0.14
C ILE A 43 3.25 5.32 1.47
N TYR A 44 2.54 5.43 2.60
CA TYR A 44 3.14 5.24 3.91
C TYR A 44 3.70 3.82 4.07
N ASP A 45 2.89 2.80 3.81
CA ASP A 45 3.26 1.39 4.05
C ASP A 45 4.39 0.89 3.14
N ILE A 46 4.51 1.41 1.91
CA ILE A 46 5.53 0.98 0.93
C ILE A 46 6.81 1.81 1.04
N PHE A 47 6.70 3.14 1.18
CA PHE A 47 7.87 4.02 1.03
C PHE A 47 8.38 4.59 2.35
N LEU A 48 7.48 5.05 3.23
CA LEU A 48 7.89 5.76 4.45
C LEU A 48 8.13 4.80 5.61
N ARG A 49 7.38 3.71 5.68
CA ARG A 49 7.41 2.79 6.81
C ARG A 49 8.75 2.07 6.94
N ASP A 50 9.32 1.57 5.85
CA ASP A 50 10.63 0.91 5.88
C ASP A 50 11.77 1.88 6.27
N TYR A 51 11.58 3.20 6.02
CA TYR A 51 12.53 4.23 6.44
C TYR A 51 12.45 4.54 7.94
N PHE A 52 11.25 4.52 8.54
CA PHE A 52 11.05 4.85 9.96
C PHE A 52 11.09 3.63 10.90
N GLU A 53 10.57 2.48 10.49
CA GLU A 53 10.39 1.28 11.33
C GLU A 53 11.45 0.18 11.05
N GLY A 54 12.25 0.31 9.99
CA GLY A 54 13.27 -0.66 9.60
C GLY A 54 12.76 -1.82 8.74
N PRO A 55 13.65 -2.75 8.31
CA PRO A 55 13.29 -3.81 7.39
C PRO A 55 12.32 -4.82 8.04
N ARG A 56 11.16 -5.06 7.39
CA ARG A 56 10.16 -6.02 7.89
C ARG A 56 10.76 -7.42 8.07
N PRO A 57 10.36 -8.18 9.11
CA PRO A 57 10.49 -9.63 9.05
C PRO A 57 9.68 -10.09 7.83
N ARG A 58 10.33 -10.76 6.87
CA ARG A 58 9.66 -11.31 5.70
C ARG A 58 8.79 -12.48 6.15
N ILE A 59 7.57 -12.18 6.59
CA ILE A 59 6.55 -13.19 6.82
C ILE A 59 6.10 -13.64 5.43
N GLU A 60 6.71 -14.73 4.96
CA GLU A 60 6.32 -15.40 3.73
C GLU A 60 4.99 -16.12 3.99
N ILE A 61 3.90 -15.35 4.06
CA ILE A 61 2.56 -15.94 4.07
C ILE A 61 2.38 -16.59 2.71
N SER A 62 2.48 -17.91 2.66
CA SER A 62 2.19 -18.65 1.44
C SER A 62 0.73 -18.39 1.07
N LEU A 63 0.45 -18.11 -0.20
CA LEU A 63 -0.94 -17.87 -0.66
C LEU A 63 -1.88 -19.02 -0.28
N ARG A 64 -1.35 -20.24 -0.13
CA ARG A 64 -2.07 -21.40 0.39
C ARG A 64 -2.56 -21.20 1.83
N GLN A 65 -1.75 -20.64 2.72
CA GLN A 65 -2.16 -20.32 4.10
C GLN A 65 -3.22 -19.21 4.18
N LEU A 66 -3.32 -18.35 3.16
CA LEU A 66 -4.40 -17.34 3.06
C LEU A 66 -5.71 -17.91 2.52
N VAL A 67 -5.65 -18.99 1.73
CA VAL A 67 -6.79 -19.58 1.04
C VAL A 67 -7.32 -20.82 1.76
N GLU A 68 -6.45 -21.54 2.47
CA GLU A 68 -6.83 -22.68 3.31
C GLU A 68 -7.68 -22.15 4.48
N LYS A 69 -8.99 -22.33 4.36
CA LYS A 69 -9.89 -22.24 5.50
C LYS A 69 -9.38 -23.20 6.58
N PRO A 70 -9.43 -22.82 7.87
CA PRO A 70 -9.11 -23.75 8.94
C PRO A 70 -9.93 -25.03 8.72
N LYS A 71 -9.26 -26.18 8.78
CA LYS A 71 -9.92 -27.48 8.66
C LYS A 71 -11.02 -27.54 9.73
N GLU A 72 -12.20 -28.02 9.36
CA GLU A 72 -13.36 -28.10 10.25
C GLU A 72 -12.96 -28.80 11.56
N GLY A 73 -12.87 -28.04 12.66
CA GLY A 73 -12.53 -28.54 14.00
C GLY A 73 -11.29 -27.95 14.67
N GLU A 74 -10.44 -27.18 13.97
CA GLU A 74 -9.31 -26.48 14.59
C GLU A 74 -9.67 -25.01 14.88
N GLU A 75 -9.54 -24.59 16.14
CA GLU A 75 -9.69 -23.18 16.50
C GLU A 75 -8.60 -22.34 15.81
N PRO A 76 -8.94 -21.16 15.27
CA PRO A 76 -7.95 -20.29 14.67
C PRO A 76 -6.90 -19.91 15.72
N LYS A 77 -5.64 -20.32 15.49
CA LYS A 77 -4.54 -19.99 16.40
C LYS A 77 -4.49 -18.47 16.64
N PRO A 78 -4.24 -18.03 17.89
CA PRO A 78 -4.10 -16.61 18.16
C PRO A 78 -2.94 -16.03 17.34
N TRP A 79 -3.16 -14.84 16.78
CA TRP A 79 -2.23 -14.20 15.85
C TRP A 79 -0.78 -14.12 16.36
N LYS A 80 -0.60 -13.97 17.67
CA LYS A 80 0.72 -13.92 18.30
C LYS A 80 1.51 -15.22 18.14
N GLU A 81 0.85 -16.37 18.29
CA GLU A 81 1.47 -17.69 18.14
C GLU A 81 1.79 -17.95 16.67
N PHE A 82 0.90 -17.57 15.76
CA PHE A 82 1.16 -17.67 14.32
C PHE A 82 2.40 -16.85 13.90
N VAL A 83 2.52 -15.61 14.39
CA VAL A 83 3.70 -14.77 14.10
C VAL A 83 4.98 -15.36 14.69
N ALA A 84 4.92 -15.93 15.90
CA ALA A 84 6.06 -16.57 16.52
C ALA A 84 6.52 -17.83 15.74
N GLU A 85 5.58 -18.67 15.30
CA GLU A 85 5.87 -19.83 14.45
C GLU A 85 6.55 -19.42 13.14
N GLN A 86 6.08 -18.33 12.52
CA GLN A 86 6.66 -17.82 11.28
C GLN A 86 8.08 -17.27 11.46
N LEU A 87 8.34 -16.57 12.58
CA LEU A 87 9.68 -16.08 12.92
C LEU A 87 10.64 -17.25 13.15
N TYR A 88 10.20 -18.26 13.90
CA TYR A 88 10.99 -19.47 14.14
C TYR A 88 11.36 -20.19 12.83
N LEU A 89 10.39 -20.38 11.94
CA LEU A 89 10.62 -21.01 10.63
C LEU A 89 11.56 -20.18 9.74
N ALA A 90 11.52 -18.86 9.84
CA ALA A 90 12.42 -17.98 9.10
C ALA A 90 13.87 -18.11 9.61
N GLU A 91 14.06 -18.20 10.92
CA GLU A 91 15.37 -18.42 11.55
C GLU A 91 15.95 -19.80 11.18
N GLU A 92 15.14 -20.85 11.25
CA GLU A 92 15.56 -22.21 10.90
C GLU A 92 16.01 -22.31 9.43
N ARG A 93 15.27 -21.71 8.50
CA ARG A 93 15.67 -21.62 7.08
C ARG A 93 16.93 -20.80 6.88
N ALA A 94 17.15 -19.75 7.67
CA ALA A 94 18.36 -18.95 7.59
C ALA A 94 19.58 -19.77 8.00
N GLN A 95 19.47 -20.60 9.05
CA GLN A 95 20.52 -21.51 9.48
C GLN A 95 20.82 -22.58 8.42
N GLN A 96 19.79 -23.24 7.87
CA GLN A 96 19.96 -24.23 6.79
C GLN A 96 20.67 -23.64 5.56
N LYS A 97 20.30 -22.41 5.14
CA LYS A 97 20.99 -21.71 4.04
C LYS A 97 22.46 -21.41 4.34
N GLN A 98 22.81 -21.13 5.60
CA GLN A 98 24.20 -20.92 5.98
C GLN A 98 24.99 -22.23 5.93
N GLU A 99 24.42 -23.33 6.41
CA GLU A 99 25.06 -24.66 6.35
C GLU A 99 25.26 -25.13 4.91
N GLU A 100 24.25 -24.99 4.05
CA GLU A 100 24.39 -25.32 2.63
C GLU A 100 25.47 -24.48 1.93
N ARG A 101 25.60 -23.20 2.29
CA ARG A 101 26.65 -22.32 1.75
C ARG A 101 28.03 -22.81 2.18
N LYS A 102 28.20 -23.14 3.46
CA LYS A 102 29.47 -23.70 3.99
C LYS A 102 29.83 -25.01 3.30
N GLN A 103 28.87 -25.94 3.16
CA GLN A 103 29.11 -27.20 2.46
C GLN A 103 29.46 -27.01 0.97
N LYS A 104 28.84 -26.04 0.29
CA LYS A 104 29.19 -25.69 -1.10
C LYS A 104 30.59 -25.07 -1.20
N GLU A 105 30.98 -24.24 -0.25
CA GLU A 105 32.33 -23.68 -0.20
C GLU A 105 33.39 -24.74 0.08
N GLU A 106 33.14 -25.67 1.00
CA GLU A 106 34.04 -26.80 1.28
C GLU A 106 34.20 -27.72 0.06
N LYS A 107 33.11 -28.06 -0.62
CA LYS A 107 33.17 -28.85 -1.86
C LYS A 107 33.96 -28.15 -2.97
N LYS A 108 33.82 -26.83 -3.10
CA LYS A 108 34.62 -26.04 -4.06
C LYS A 108 36.12 -26.06 -3.71
N ARG A 109 36.47 -25.87 -2.44
CA ARG A 109 37.87 -25.91 -1.98
C ARG A 109 38.50 -27.30 -2.18
N LEU A 110 37.75 -28.37 -1.93
CA LEU A 110 38.21 -29.74 -2.18
C LEU A 110 38.43 -30.02 -3.68
N ALA A 111 37.58 -29.46 -4.55
CA ALA A 111 37.74 -29.59 -6.00
C ALA A 111 38.90 -28.75 -6.58
N GLU A 112 39.29 -27.67 -5.90
CA GLU A 112 40.47 -26.85 -6.29
C GLU A 112 41.80 -27.48 -5.83
N LEU A 113 41.77 -28.42 -4.88
CA LEU A 113 42.96 -29.10 -4.33
C LEU A 113 43.25 -30.47 -4.98
N SER A 114 42.31 -31.01 -5.78
CA SER A 114 42.46 -32.27 -6.54
C SER A 114 42.91 -32.01 -7.97
#